data_AF-A0A4S2BSU8-F1
#
_entry.id   AF-A0A4S2BSU8-F1
#
_cell.length_a   1.000
_cell.length_b   1.000
_cell.length_c   1.000
_cell.angle_alpha   90.00
_cell.angle_beta   90.00
_cell.angle_gamma   90.00
#
_symmetry.space_group_name_H-M   'P 1'
#
loop_
_entity.id
_entity.type
_entity.pdbx_description
1 polymer ?
#
loop_
_entity_poly.entity_id
_entity_poly.type
_entity_poly.pdbx_seq_one_letter_code
_entity_poly.pdbx_strand_id
1 'polypeptide(L)'
;MKVSFNKGCKLFFKKHPQTKKVAQEKIGFAIKKEVQTGMTKVKLATRRKINNLSCYEMRLNLGKMGSVRIAFTVHDEQVVVWYLSTSLQKSEFSKELEKSLA
;
A
#
# COMPACT_ATOMS: atom_id res chain seq x y z
N MET A 1 -13.36 -9.67 -0.21
CA MET A 1 -11.98 -9.10 -0.12
C MET A 1 -11.59 -8.54 1.26
N LYS A 2 -10.61 -9.15 1.94
CA LYS A 2 -10.06 -8.77 3.26
C LYS A 2 -8.73 -8.01 3.09
N VAL A 3 -8.54 -6.91 3.83
CA VAL A 3 -7.33 -6.07 3.77
C VAL A 3 -6.60 -6.13 5.10
N SER A 4 -5.31 -6.44 5.06
CA SER A 4 -4.42 -6.45 6.22
C SER A 4 -3.20 -5.56 5.99
N PHE A 5 -2.55 -5.13 7.07
CA PHE A 5 -1.40 -4.24 7.03
C PHE A 5 -0.21 -4.91 7.72
N ASN A 6 0.90 -5.03 7.01
CA ASN A 6 2.14 -5.62 7.50
C ASN A 6 2.87 -4.68 8.49
N LYS A 7 3.87 -5.19 9.21
CA LYS A 7 4.80 -4.43 10.08
C LYS A 7 5.39 -3.20 9.39
N GLY A 8 5.63 -3.25 8.07
CA GLY A 8 6.15 -2.10 7.29
C GLY A 8 5.25 -0.85 7.31
N CYS A 9 3.96 -1.00 7.65
CA CYS A 9 3.02 0.13 7.78
C CYS A 9 3.03 0.78 9.18
N LYS A 10 3.73 0.19 10.17
CA LYS A 10 3.66 0.62 11.58
C LYS A 10 4.07 2.09 11.77
N LEU A 11 5.16 2.51 11.13
CA LEU A 11 5.67 3.88 11.25
C LEU A 11 4.68 4.91 10.69
N PHE A 12 4.02 4.59 9.56
CA PHE A 12 2.99 5.45 8.98
C PHE A 12 1.84 5.66 9.96
N PHE A 13 1.29 4.59 10.54
CA PHE A 13 0.17 4.72 11.49
C PHE A 13 0.57 5.32 12.83
N LYS A 14 1.83 5.18 13.26
CA LYS A 14 2.33 5.84 14.49
C LYS A 14 2.34 7.37 14.36
N LYS A 15 2.62 7.90 13.16
CA LYS A 15 2.56 9.35 12.89
C LYS A 15 1.13 9.91 12.86
N HIS A 16 0.14 9.03 12.66
CA HIS A 16 -1.25 9.40 12.43
C HIS A 16 -2.23 8.56 13.27
N PRO A 17 -2.11 8.55 14.61
CA PRO A 17 -2.86 7.62 15.46
C PRO A 17 -4.37 7.87 15.42
N GLN A 18 -4.80 9.14 15.44
CA GLN A 18 -6.22 9.52 15.44
C GLN A 18 -6.91 9.22 14.10
N THR A 19 -6.19 9.26 12.99
CA THR A 19 -6.73 9.04 11.64
C THR A 19 -6.45 7.64 11.11
N LYS A 20 -5.83 6.76 11.91
CA LYS A 20 -5.46 5.39 11.53
C LYS A 20 -6.64 4.61 10.94
N LYS A 21 -7.77 4.56 11.64
CA LYS A 21 -8.95 3.79 11.20
C LYS A 21 -9.47 4.29 9.85
N VAL A 22 -9.64 5.61 9.73
CA VAL A 22 -10.09 6.27 8.49
C VAL A 22 -9.12 6.02 7.34
N ALA A 23 -7.80 6.08 7.60
CA ALA A 23 -6.80 5.79 6.58
C ALA A 23 -6.88 4.33 6.11
N GLN A 24 -7.03 3.38 7.04
CA GLN A 24 -7.16 1.96 6.71
C GLN A 24 -8.41 1.68 5.87
N GLU A 25 -9.55 2.27 6.21
CA GLU A 25 -10.81 2.15 5.46
C GLU A 25 -10.66 2.72 4.05
N LYS A 26 -10.11 3.94 3.90
CA LYS A 26 -9.91 4.58 2.60
C LYS A 26 -8.93 3.81 1.72
N ILE A 27 -7.81 3.34 2.28
CA ILE A 27 -6.84 2.51 1.56
C ILE A 27 -7.51 1.21 1.12
N GLY A 28 -8.23 0.54 2.02
CA GLY A 28 -8.91 -0.71 1.71
C GLY A 28 -9.97 -0.55 0.62
N PHE A 29 -10.77 0.51 0.67
CA PHE A 29 -11.75 0.83 -0.37
C PHE A 29 -11.08 1.09 -1.73
N ALA A 30 -10.01 1.88 -1.74
CA ALA A 30 -9.29 2.19 -2.98
C ALA A 30 -8.68 0.94 -3.62
N ILE A 31 -8.07 0.04 -2.84
CA ILE A 31 -7.50 -1.20 -3.37
C ILE A 31 -8.61 -2.11 -3.91
N LYS A 32 -9.73 -2.25 -3.18
CA LYS A 32 -10.91 -3.00 -3.64
C LYS A 32 -11.41 -2.49 -4.98
N LYS A 33 -11.54 -1.17 -5.12
CA LYS A 33 -11.96 -0.56 -6.38
C LYS A 33 -10.98 -0.87 -7.51
N GLU A 34 -9.67 -0.71 -7.28
CA GLU A 34 -8.67 -1.03 -8.31
C GLU A 34 -8.74 -2.50 -8.73
N VAL A 35 -8.87 -3.45 -7.79
CA VAL A 35 -9.03 -4.87 -8.11
C VAL A 35 -10.29 -5.11 -8.96
N GLN A 36 -11.42 -4.51 -8.60
CA GLN A 36 -12.67 -4.63 -9.35
C GLN A 36 -12.59 -4.02 -10.76
N THR A 37 -11.80 -2.96 -10.94
CA THR A 37 -11.63 -2.29 -12.23
C THR A 37 -10.40 -2.77 -13.01
N GLY A 38 -9.87 -3.96 -12.70
CA GLY A 38 -8.76 -4.57 -13.45
C GLY A 38 -7.39 -3.92 -13.24
N MET A 39 -7.17 -3.27 -12.09
CA MET A 39 -5.88 -2.70 -11.66
C MET A 39 -5.29 -1.65 -12.61
N THR A 40 -6.12 -0.87 -13.30
CA THR A 40 -5.67 0.06 -14.35
C THR A 40 -4.83 1.24 -13.85
N LYS A 41 -4.90 1.62 -12.57
CA LYS A 41 -4.13 2.74 -12.01
C LYS A 41 -2.99 2.30 -11.08
N VAL A 42 -2.63 1.02 -11.10
CA VAL A 42 -1.51 0.49 -10.31
C VAL A 42 -0.27 0.27 -11.18
N LYS A 43 0.89 0.20 -10.55
CA LYS A 43 2.18 -0.14 -11.18
C LYS A 43 2.85 -1.25 -10.39
N LEU A 44 3.90 -1.88 -10.92
CA LEU A 44 4.73 -2.75 -10.10
C LEU A 44 5.54 -1.92 -9.09
N ALA A 45 5.46 -2.28 -7.82
CA ALA A 45 6.20 -1.63 -6.73
C ALA A 45 7.66 -2.10 -6.67
N THR A 46 7.90 -3.37 -6.97
CA THR A 46 9.22 -4.01 -7.04
C THR A 46 9.16 -5.16 -8.05
N ARG A 47 10.32 -5.56 -8.57
CA ARG A 47 10.46 -6.77 -9.40
C ARG A 47 10.49 -8.04 -8.55
N ARG A 48 10.85 -7.94 -7.26
CA ARG A 48 10.85 -9.06 -6.32
C ARG A 48 9.42 -9.52 -6.07
N LYS A 49 9.20 -10.83 -6.11
CA LYS A 49 7.94 -11.43 -5.66
C LYS A 49 7.91 -11.49 -4.13
N ILE A 50 6.77 -11.15 -3.55
CA ILE A 50 6.54 -11.28 -2.10
C ILE A 50 5.63 -12.48 -1.90
N ASN A 51 6.10 -13.52 -1.23
CA ASN A 51 5.38 -14.80 -1.10
C ASN A 51 4.90 -15.35 -2.45
N ASN A 52 5.75 -15.29 -3.47
CA ASN A 52 5.45 -15.65 -4.87
C ASN A 52 4.42 -14.75 -5.59
N LEU A 53 3.99 -13.65 -4.98
CA LEU A 53 3.02 -12.70 -5.56
C LEU A 53 3.69 -11.45 -6.13
N SER A 54 3.09 -10.88 -7.19
CA SER A 54 3.45 -9.54 -7.66
C SER A 54 3.06 -8.49 -6.61
N CYS A 55 3.97 -7.55 -6.34
CA CYS A 55 3.69 -6.41 -5.48
C CYS A 55 3.39 -5.17 -6.34
N TYR A 56 2.23 -4.59 -6.10
CA TYR A 56 1.72 -3.42 -6.81
C TYR A 56 1.84 -2.16 -5.98
N GLU A 57 1.92 -1.03 -6.66
CA GLU A 57 1.97 0.32 -6.12
C GLU A 57 0.81 1.14 -6.67
N MET A 58 0.15 1.92 -5.81
CA MET A 58 -0.69 3.03 -6.26
C MET A 58 -0.52 4.27 -5.38
N ARG A 59 -0.91 5.43 -5.92
CA ARG A 59 -0.97 6.69 -5.20
C ARG A 59 -2.42 7.01 -4.86
N LEU A 60 -2.69 7.29 -3.59
CA LEU A 60 -4.01 7.67 -3.07
C LEU A 60 -3.92 9.03 -2.40
N ASN A 61 -4.94 9.88 -2.55
CA ASN A 61 -5.08 11.09 -1.74
C ASN A 61 -5.97 10.79 -0.53
N LEU A 62 -5.46 10.99 0.68
CA LEU A 62 -6.18 10.77 1.93
C LEU A 62 -6.82 12.04 2.50
N GLY A 63 -6.89 13.11 1.72
CA GLY A 63 -7.43 14.41 2.12
C GLY A 63 -6.40 15.20 2.93
N LYS A 64 -6.75 15.59 4.16
CA LYS A 64 -5.85 16.36 5.06
C LYS A 64 -4.53 15.64 5.40
N MET A 65 -4.49 14.31 5.27
CA MET A 65 -3.25 13.52 5.44
C MET A 65 -2.31 13.58 4.23
N GLY A 66 -2.72 14.27 3.16
CA GLY A 66 -1.98 14.34 1.92
C GLY A 66 -2.06 13.04 1.11
N SER A 67 -1.15 12.92 0.16
CA SER A 67 -1.08 11.76 -0.71
C SER A 67 -0.16 10.69 -0.16
N VAL A 68 -0.59 9.43 -0.23
CA VAL A 68 0.15 8.25 0.19
C VAL A 68 0.44 7.34 -1.00
N ARG A 69 1.66 6.81 -1.08
CA ARG A 69 2.02 5.66 -1.91
C ARG A 69 1.83 4.39 -1.11
N ILE A 70 1.24 3.39 -1.76
CA ILE A 70 0.77 2.16 -1.14
C ILE A 70 1.35 0.99 -1.91
N ALA A 71 2.15 0.14 -1.24
CA ALA A 71 2.62 -1.12 -1.79
C ALA A 71 1.73 -2.26 -1.27
N PHE A 72 1.20 -3.11 -2.15
CA PHE A 72 0.31 -4.20 -1.76
C PHE A 72 0.39 -5.41 -2.69
N THR A 73 0.06 -6.59 -2.16
CA THR A 73 -0.16 -7.82 -2.93
C THR A 73 -1.64 -8.18 -2.90
N VAL A 74 -2.10 -8.92 -3.91
CA VAL A 74 -3.47 -9.44 -4.00
C VAL A 74 -3.41 -10.93 -4.34
N HIS A 75 -4.15 -11.76 -3.60
CA HIS A 75 -4.29 -13.21 -3.84
C HIS A 75 -5.55 -13.73 -3.16
N ASP A 76 -6.39 -14.52 -3.85
CA ASP A 76 -7.61 -15.14 -3.30
C ASP A 76 -8.45 -14.22 -2.42
N GLU A 77 -8.81 -13.06 -2.97
CA GLU A 77 -9.53 -12.00 -2.26
C GLU A 77 -8.85 -11.46 -0.97
N GLN A 78 -7.56 -11.69 -0.80
CA GLN A 78 -6.79 -11.15 0.30
C GLN A 78 -5.83 -10.09 -0.22
N VAL A 79 -5.77 -8.99 0.52
CA VAL A 79 -4.81 -7.92 0.30
C VAL A 79 -3.92 -7.79 1.51
N VAL A 80 -2.63 -7.72 1.25
CA VAL A 80 -1.62 -7.36 2.24
C VAL A 80 -0.97 -6.07 1.79
N VAL A 81 -1.11 -5.02 2.61
CA VAL A 81 -0.39 -3.76 2.42
C VAL A 81 0.96 -3.88 3.11
N TRP A 82 2.03 -3.78 2.32
CA TRP A 82 3.40 -4.00 2.78
C TRP A 82 4.05 -2.71 3.27
N TYR A 83 3.80 -1.60 2.56
CA TYR A 83 4.49 -0.34 2.85
C TYR A 83 3.64 0.88 2.48
N LEU A 84 3.79 1.96 3.26
CA LEU A 84 3.08 3.22 3.11
C LEU A 84 4.06 4.38 3.27
N SER A 85 3.97 5.37 2.38
CA SER A 85 4.75 6.60 2.51
C SER A 85 4.03 7.81 1.93
N THR A 86 4.15 8.96 2.59
CA THR A 86 3.56 10.25 2.13
C THR A 86 4.55 11.14 1.38
N SER A 87 5.85 10.84 1.47
CA SER A 87 6.92 11.73 0.99
C SER A 87 7.79 11.11 -0.10
N LEU A 88 7.87 9.77 -0.16
CA LEU A 88 8.79 9.13 -1.09
C LEU A 88 8.30 9.23 -2.54
N GLN A 89 9.22 9.55 -3.44
CA GLN A 89 9.01 9.41 -4.88
C GLN A 89 9.14 7.94 -5.30
N LYS A 90 8.75 7.60 -6.54
CA LYS A 90 8.63 6.20 -6.98
C LYS A 90 9.91 5.38 -6.79
N SER A 91 11.06 5.89 -7.26
CA SER A 91 12.33 5.17 -7.20
C SER A 91 12.75 4.89 -5.76
N GLU A 92 12.63 5.88 -4.88
CA GLU A 92 12.97 5.73 -3.47
C GLU A 92 11.96 4.86 -2.72
N PHE A 93 10.68 4.96 -3.07
CA PHE A 93 9.63 4.11 -2.52
C PHE A 93 9.89 2.62 -2.79
N SER A 94 10.29 2.27 -4.01
CA SER A 94 10.65 0.88 -4.36
C SER A 94 11.86 0.39 -3.54
N LYS A 95 12.90 1.21 -3.38
CA LYS A 95 14.08 0.86 -2.58
C LYS A 95 13.76 0.65 -1.11
N GLU A 96 12.99 1.58 -0.51
CA GLU A 96 12.60 1.49 0.90
C GLU A 96 11.64 0.32 1.15
N LEU A 97 10.75 0.02 0.21
CA LEU A 97 9.95 -1.21 0.24
C LEU A 97 10.87 -2.44 0.29
N GLU A 98 11.86 -2.55 -0.59
CA GLU A 98 12.77 -3.71 -0.63
C GLU A 98 13.56 -3.86 0.67
N LYS A 99 14.04 -2.77 1.26
CA LYS A 99 14.68 -2.78 2.59
C LYS A 99 13.73 -3.27 3.68
N SER A 100 12.45 -2.87 3.64
CA SER A 100 11.45 -3.29 4.63
C SER A 100 11.05 -4.78 4.54
N LEU A 101 11.38 -5.42 3.41
CA LEU A 101 11.12 -6.83 3.10
C LEU A 101 12.35 -7.73 3.33
N ALA A 102 13.50 -7.15 3.70
CA ALA A 102 14.67 -7.88 4.20
C ALA A 102 14.48 -8.19 5.70
#